data_AF-A0A3B0TUM8-F1
#
_entry.id   AF-A0A3B0TUM8-F1
#
_cell.length_a   1.000
_cell.length_b   1.000
_cell.length_c   1.000
_cell.angle_alpha   90.00
_cell.angle_beta   90.00
_cell.angle_gamma   90.00
#
_symmetry.space_group_name_H-M   'P 1'
#
loop_
_entity.id
_entity.type
_entity.pdbx_description
1 polymer ?
#
loop_
_entity_poly.entity_id
_entity_poly.type
_entity_poly.pdbx_seq_one_letter_code
_entity_poly.pdbx_strand_id
1 'polypeptide(L)' 'DIGVGIMAWLNFIAIFLLRKPALALLKDYERQKKEGKDPVFDPDESDLNIKNVDIWRRIAKRIKEKEIN' A
#
# COMPACT_ATOMS: atom_id res chain seq x y z
N ASP A 1 17.35 30.64 1.15
CA ASP A 1 18.00 29.34 0.81
C ASP A 1 17.89 28.26 1.87
N ILE A 2 18.08 28.55 3.16
CA ILE A 2 17.86 27.56 4.24
C ILE A 2 16.42 27.01 4.30
N GLY A 3 15.40 27.82 4.04
CA GLY A 3 14.00 27.38 4.06
C GLY A 3 13.65 26.34 2.99
N VAL A 4 14.22 26.46 1.79
CA VAL A 4 13.99 25.49 0.69
C VAL A 4 14.74 24.18 0.98
N GLY A 5 15.93 24.26 1.56
CA GLY A 5 16.68 23.09 2.03
C GLY A 5 15.95 22.29 3.11
N ILE A 6 15.33 22.95 4.08
CA ILE A 6 14.54 22.30 5.15
C ILE A 6 13.30 21.59 4.57
N MET A 7 12.60 22.23 3.61
CA MET A 7 11.45 21.60 2.95
C MET A 7 11.83 20.31 2.21
N ALA A 8 12.97 20.30 1.52
CA ALA A 8 13.46 19.10 0.84
C ALA A 8 13.84 17.99 1.83
N TRP A 9 14.49 18.33 2.94
CA TRP A 9 14.87 17.37 3.98
C TRP A 9 13.66 16.73 4.68
N LEU A 10 12.60 17.51 4.97
CA LEU A 10 11.36 16.98 5.53
C LEU A 10 10.69 15.97 4.59
N ASN A 11 10.68 16.28 3.28
CA ASN A 11 10.15 15.36 2.26
C ASN A 11 10.96 14.06 2.19
N PHE A 12 12.29 14.16 2.25
CA PHE A 12 13.16 12.99 2.25
C PHE A 12 12.93 12.08 3.46
N ILE A 13 12.79 12.67 4.66
CA ILE A 13 12.48 11.92 5.89
C ILE A 13 11.10 11.25 5.77
N ALA A 14 10.09 11.94 5.25
CA ALA A 14 8.76 11.37 5.05
C ALA A 14 8.80 10.14 4.12
N ILE A 15 9.48 10.24 2.97
CA ILE A 15 9.68 9.11 2.04
C ILE A 15 10.43 7.97 2.73
N PHE A 16 11.45 8.29 3.51
CA PHE A 16 12.24 7.29 4.22
C PHE A 16 11.44 6.51 5.26
N LEU A 17 10.53 7.17 5.98
CA LEU A 17 9.62 6.49 6.92
C LEU A 17 8.60 5.60 6.20
N LEU A 18 8.13 6.02 5.02
CA LEU A 18 7.16 5.27 4.22
C LEU A 18 7.76 4.09 3.43
N ARG A 19 9.09 4.00 3.30
CA ARG A 19 9.75 3.00 2.45
C ARG A 19 9.37 1.55 2.77
N LYS A 20 9.21 1.20 4.05
CA LYS A 20 8.91 -0.17 4.48
C LYS A 20 7.54 -0.63 3.99
N PRO A 21 6.42 0.02 4.36
CA PRO A 21 5.10 -0.37 3.86
C PRO A 21 4.98 -0.20 2.34
N ALA A 22 5.61 0.82 1.74
CA ALA A 22 5.57 1.03 0.29
C ALA A 22 6.21 -0.13 -0.50
N LEU A 23 7.41 -0.56 -0.11
CA LEU A 23 8.08 -1.69 -0.76
C LEU A 23 7.33 -3.02 -0.55
N ALA A 24 6.71 -3.18 0.61
CA ALA A 24 5.98 -4.39 0.91
C ALA A 24 4.67 -4.48 0.10
N LEU A 25 3.95 -3.36 -0.04
CA LEU A 25 2.79 -3.25 -0.92
C LEU A 25 3.17 -3.49 -2.40
N LEU A 26 4.33 -2.97 -2.82
CA LEU A 26 4.83 -3.20 -4.18
C LEU A 26 5.09 -4.69 -4.45
N LYS A 27 5.74 -5.40 -3.52
CA LYS A 27 5.96 -6.85 -3.64
C LYS A 27 4.67 -7.64 -3.70
N ASP A 28 3.67 -7.21 -2.92
CA ASP A 28 2.35 -7.82 -2.93
C ASP A 28 1.66 -7.67 -4.28
N TYR A 29 1.66 -6.44 -4.82
CA TYR A 29 1.17 -6.14 -6.16
C TYR A 29 1.89 -6.96 -7.25
N GLU A 30 3.22 -7.02 -7.21
CA GLU A 30 4.02 -7.80 -8.17
C GLU A 30 3.69 -9.29 -8.13
N ARG A 31 3.49 -9.84 -6.92
CA ARG A 31 3.09 -11.24 -6.72
C ARG A 31 1.73 -11.51 -7.36
N GLN A 32 0.72 -10.71 -7.04
CA GLN A 32 -0.63 -10.86 -7.59
C GLN A 32 -0.65 -10.71 -9.11
N LYS A 33 0.06 -9.71 -9.65
CA LYS A 33 0.20 -9.51 -11.10
C LYS A 33 0.86 -10.69 -11.80
N LYS A 34 1.87 -11.30 -11.17
CA LYS A 34 2.53 -12.51 -11.71
C LYS A 34 1.62 -13.74 -11.68
N GLU A 35 0.72 -13.82 -10.71
CA GLU A 35 -0.31 -14.87 -10.62
C GLU A 35 -1.46 -14.68 -11.63
N GLY A 36 -1.47 -13.57 -12.39
CA GLY A 36 -2.52 -13.27 -13.36
C GLY A 36 -3.85 -12.85 -12.74
N LYS A 37 -3.86 -12.52 -11.43
CA LYS A 37 -5.03 -12.00 -10.71
C LYS A 37 -5.16 -10.49 -10.92
N ASP A 38 -6.38 -9.97 -10.71
CA ASP A 38 -6.58 -8.52 -10.58
C ASP A 38 -5.98 -8.07 -9.23
N PRO A 39 -4.91 -7.27 -9.22
CA PRO A 39 -4.14 -7.02 -8.01
C PRO A 39 -4.92 -6.10 -7.06
N VAL A 40 -5.40 -6.68 -5.95
CA VAL A 40 -6.15 -5.97 -4.91
C VAL A 40 -5.45 -6.19 -3.58
N PHE A 41 -5.10 -5.10 -2.91
CA PHE A 41 -4.54 -5.20 -1.57
C PHE A 41 -5.64 -5.56 -0.57
N ASP A 42 -5.57 -6.76 0.01
CA ASP A 42 -6.40 -7.17 1.14
C ASP A 42 -5.59 -7.06 2.45
N PRO A 43 -5.89 -6.07 3.30
CA PRO A 43 -5.17 -5.91 4.57
C PRO A 43 -5.39 -7.05 5.56
N ASP A 44 -6.46 -7.85 5.42
CA ASP A 44 -6.75 -8.95 6.34
C ASP A 44 -6.03 -10.25 5.93
N GLU A 45 -5.62 -10.38 4.67
CA GLU A 45 -4.78 -11.48 4.15
C GLU A 45 -3.28 -11.14 4.10
N SER A 46 -2.95 -9.89 4.43
CA SER A 46 -1.61 -9.35 4.34
C SER A 46 -0.87 -9.48 5.68
N ASP A 47 0.32 -10.08 5.70
CA ASP A 47 1.24 -10.06 6.85
C ASP A 47 1.82 -8.66 7.15
N LEU A 48 1.38 -7.63 6.41
CA LEU A 48 1.88 -6.27 6.53
C LEU A 48 1.12 -5.54 7.63
N ASN A 49 1.84 -5.14 8.69
CA ASN A 49 1.30 -4.34 9.78
C ASN A 49 1.12 -2.86 9.37
N ILE A 50 0.26 -2.61 8.38
CA ILE A 50 -0.08 -1.29 7.86
C ILE A 50 -1.33 -0.80 8.60
N LYS A 51 -1.21 0.35 9.27
CA LYS A 51 -2.31 0.96 10.03
C LYS A 51 -3.21 1.79 9.09
N ASN A 52 -4.46 2.02 9.52
CA ASN A 52 -5.44 2.88 8.82
C ASN A 52 -5.81 2.38 7.41
N VAL A 53 -6.01 1.07 7.26
CA VAL A 53 -6.31 0.38 6.00
C VAL A 53 -7.81 0.11 5.79
N ASP A 54 -8.69 0.79 6.53
CA ASP A 54 -10.14 0.54 6.51
C ASP A 54 -10.77 0.73 5.12
N ILE A 55 -10.25 1.67 4.33
CA ILE A 55 -10.70 1.90 2.95
C ILE A 55 -10.36 0.68 2.08
N TRP A 56 -9.14 0.17 2.19
CA TRP A 56 -8.68 -1.00 1.44
C TRP A 56 -9.48 -2.25 1.80
N ARG A 57 -9.75 -2.46 3.09
CA ARG A 57 -10.61 -3.55 3.57
C ARG A 57 -12.00 -3.51 2.92
N ARG A 58 -12.61 -2.32 2.83
CA ARG A 58 -13.92 -2.15 2.18
C ARG A 58 -13.87 -2.42 0.68
N ILE A 59 -12.80 -2.00 0.00
CA ILE A 59 -12.59 -2.26 -1.43
C ILE A 59 -12.45 -3.76 -1.68
N ALA A 60 -11.56 -4.45 -0.95
CA ALA A 60 -11.33 -5.88 -1.07
C ALA A 60 -12.62 -6.68 -0.84
N LYS A 61 -13.38 -6.34 0.23
CA LYS A 61 -14.68 -6.96 0.51
C LYS A 61 -15.65 -6.82 -0.66
N ARG A 62 -15.76 -5.62 -1.24
CA ARG A 62 -16.67 -5.35 -2.37
C ARG A 62 -16.29 -6.10 -3.64
N ILE A 63 -15.00 -6.27 -3.89
CA ILE A 63 -14.51 -7.02 -5.06
C ILE A 63 -14.84 -8.50 -4.89
N LYS A 64 -14.58 -9.08 -3.72
CA LYS A 64 -14.97 -10.46 -3.39
C LYS A 64 -16.48 -10.69 -3.53
N GLU A 65 -17.32 -9.77 -3.02
CA GLU A 65 -18.79 -9.84 -3.16
C GLU A 65 -19.26 -9.80 -4.62
N LYS A 66 -18.52 -9.12 -5.51
CA LYS A 66 -18.82 -9.09 -6.96
C LYS A 66 -18.42 -10.36 -7.70
N GLU A 67 -17.37 -11.05 -7.26
CA GLU A 67 -16.94 -12.32 -7.88
C GLU A 67 -17.86 -13.50 -7.53
N ILE A 68 -18.59 -13.40 -6.41
CA ILE A 68 -19.51 -14.44 -5.91
C ILE A 68 -20.91 -14.36 -6.56
N ASN A 69 -21.25 -13.23 -7.21
CA ASN A 69 -22.55 -12.96 -7.83
C ASN A 69 -22.47 -13.04 -9.35
#